data_AF-A0A1I0FBD8-F1
#
_entry.id   AF-A0A1I0FBD8-F1
#
_cell.length_a   1.000
_cell.length_b   1.000
_cell.length_c   1.000
_cell.angle_alpha   90.00
_cell.angle_beta   90.00
_cell.angle_gamma   90.00
#
_symmetry.space_group_name_H-M   'P 1'
#
loop_
_entity.id
_entity.type
_entity.pdbx_description
1 polymer ?
#
loop_
_entity_poly.entity_id
_entity_poly.type
_entity_poly.pdbx_seq_one_letter_code
_entity_poly.pdbx_strand_id
1 'polypeptide(L)'
;ERLCYLFIKNEYTGIIKEKEEDIIGMVVKMYDKFRNNEPMWSIANQLALARIRTESFKDEYHSKGLEEGIEIGIKQGIEKGMKEGLEKGKRDIYIEMINGRYHQECREWIEGLSEKQLKLINKYIFEEDEFEVFKRKNR
;
A
#
# COMPACT_ATOMS: atom_id res chain seq x y z
N GLU A 1 -25.24 28.36 13.64
CA GLU A 1 -23.98 29.10 13.41
C GLU A 1 -23.72 30.23 14.41
N ARG A 2 -24.57 31.26 14.52
CA ARG A 2 -24.37 32.38 15.48
C ARG A 2 -24.26 31.93 16.94
N LEU A 3 -25.08 30.96 17.37
CA LEU A 3 -25.00 30.37 18.70
C LEU A 3 -23.62 29.72 18.94
N CYS A 4 -23.14 28.93 17.98
CA CYS A 4 -21.83 28.27 18.06
C CYS A 4 -20.69 29.30 18.11
N TYR A 5 -20.81 30.41 17.39
CA TYR A 5 -19.84 31.51 17.43
C TYR A 5 -19.72 32.13 18.83
N LEU A 6 -20.85 32.38 19.50
CA LEU A 6 -20.87 32.88 20.89
C LEU A 6 -20.16 31.92 21.86
N PHE A 7 -20.41 30.61 21.72
CA PHE A 7 -19.76 29.59 22.56
C PHE A 7 -18.25 29.44 22.31
N ILE A 8 -17.80 29.63 21.06
CA ILE A 8 -16.38 29.52 20.68
C ILE A 8 -15.61 30.78 21.09
N LYS A 9 -16.22 31.96 20.97
CA LYS A 9 -15.54 33.26 21.19
C LYS A 9 -15.76 33.85 22.59
N ASN A 10 -16.74 33.34 23.34
CA ASN A 10 -17.08 33.82 24.68
C ASN A 10 -17.40 35.34 24.72
N GLU A 11 -17.85 35.88 23.59
CA GLU A 11 -18.18 37.29 23.40
C GLU A 11 -19.68 37.41 23.16
N TYR A 12 -20.37 38.16 24.02
CA TYR A 12 -21.84 38.24 24.05
C TYR A 12 -22.39 39.57 23.53
N THR A 13 -21.53 40.49 23.11
CA THR A 13 -21.91 41.89 22.97
C THR A 13 -22.37 42.20 21.54
N GLY A 14 -23.69 42.07 21.32
CA GLY A 14 -24.41 42.88 20.32
C GLY A 14 -24.91 42.17 19.05
N ILE A 15 -24.73 40.86 18.90
CA ILE A 15 -25.12 40.13 17.67
C ILE A 15 -26.55 39.54 17.77
N ILE A 16 -27.15 39.53 18.96
CA ILE A 16 -28.41 38.81 19.26
C ILE A 16 -29.60 39.77 19.16
N LYS A 17 -30.72 39.32 18.57
CA LYS A 17 -32.00 40.06 18.56
C LYS A 17 -32.82 39.68 19.79
N GLU A 18 -33.59 40.62 20.37
CA GLU A 18 -34.36 40.46 21.63
C GLU A 18 -35.12 39.12 21.79
N LYS A 19 -35.70 38.56 20.72
CA LYS A 19 -36.43 37.27 20.80
C LYS A 19 -35.54 36.03 20.96
N GLU A 20 -34.27 36.12 20.61
CA GLU A 20 -33.29 35.03 20.73
C GLU A 20 -32.52 35.11 22.06
N GLU A 21 -32.55 36.26 22.75
CA GLU A 21 -31.86 36.47 24.03
C GLU A 21 -32.35 35.53 25.13
N ASP A 22 -33.66 35.25 25.18
CA ASP A 22 -34.24 34.35 26.18
C ASP A 22 -33.78 32.90 26.00
N ILE A 23 -33.81 32.40 24.75
CA ILE A 23 -33.38 31.03 24.43
C ILE A 23 -31.87 30.90 24.65
N ILE A 24 -31.10 31.89 24.21
CA ILE A 24 -29.64 31.90 24.39
C ILE A 24 -29.30 31.98 25.87
N GLY A 25 -29.99 32.82 26.64
CA GLY A 25 -29.84 32.93 28.09
C GLY A 25 -30.18 31.63 28.81
N MET A 26 -31.21 30.89 28.38
CA MET A 26 -31.51 29.55 28.91
C MET A 26 -30.39 28.54 28.62
N VAL A 27 -29.87 28.52 27.40
CA VAL A 27 -28.81 27.59 27.00
C VAL A 27 -27.48 27.92 27.71
N VAL A 28 -27.15 29.19 27.88
CA VAL A 28 -25.98 29.65 28.63
C VAL A 28 -26.11 29.27 30.11
N LYS A 29 -27.26 29.53 30.74
CA LYS A 29 -27.50 29.09 32.13
C LYS A 29 -27.39 27.57 32.29
N MET A 30 -27.82 26.81 31.28
CA MET A 30 -27.67 25.36 31.26
C MET A 30 -26.21 24.94 31.12
N TYR A 31 -25.44 25.61 30.26
CA TYR A 31 -24.01 25.39 30.08
C TYR A 31 -23.21 25.74 31.35
N ASP A 32 -23.48 26.88 31.99
CA ASP A 32 -22.83 27.29 33.23
C ASP A 32 -23.15 26.31 34.37
N LYS A 33 -24.41 25.84 34.48
CA LYS A 33 -24.78 24.78 35.43
C LYS A 33 -24.03 23.48 35.16
N PHE A 34 -23.84 23.12 33.90
CA PHE A 34 -23.10 21.93 33.50
C PHE A 34 -21.61 22.05 33.80
N ARG A 35 -21.00 23.21 33.50
CA ARG A 35 -19.59 23.51 33.74
C ARG A 35 -19.25 23.64 35.23
N ASN A 36 -20.17 24.18 36.02
CA ASN A 36 -20.01 24.29 37.47
C ASN A 36 -20.33 22.98 38.21
N ASN A 37 -20.88 21.98 37.50
CA ASN A 37 -21.02 20.61 38.01
C ASN A 37 -19.73 19.82 37.72
N GLU A 38 -18.75 19.99 38.62
CA GLU A 38 -17.41 19.43 38.52
C GLU A 38 -17.37 17.91 38.26
N PRO A 39 -18.21 17.07 38.89
CA PRO A 39 -18.32 15.65 38.54
C PRO A 39 -18.75 15.39 37.09
N MET A 40 -19.76 16.11 36.61
CA MET A 40 -20.31 15.92 35.27
C MET A 40 -19.33 16.41 34.19
N TRP A 41 -18.65 17.54 34.45
CA TRP A 41 -17.58 18.06 33.60
C TRP A 41 -16.38 17.09 33.51
N SER A 42 -15.96 16.54 34.66
CA SER A 42 -14.87 15.57 34.73
C SER A 42 -15.16 14.30 33.91
N ILE A 43 -16.37 13.75 34.06
CA ILE A 43 -16.83 12.58 33.29
C ILE A 43 -16.86 12.88 31.78
N ALA A 44 -17.39 14.03 31.38
CA ALA A 44 -17.45 14.42 29.97
C ALA A 44 -16.04 14.57 29.36
N ASN A 45 -15.12 15.17 30.10
CA ASN A 45 -13.73 15.34 29.67
C ASN A 45 -13.00 13.99 29.56
N GLN A 46 -13.18 13.09 30.53
CA GLN A 46 -12.63 11.72 30.48
C GLN A 46 -13.18 10.94 29.28
N LEU A 47 -14.49 11.05 29.00
CA LEU A 47 -15.12 10.40 27.85
C LEU A 47 -14.58 10.94 26.52
N ALA A 48 -14.39 12.26 26.41
CA ALA A 48 -13.81 12.89 25.22
C ALA A 48 -12.37 12.44 25.00
N LEU A 49 -11.54 12.45 26.04
CA LEU A 49 -10.16 11.97 25.98
C LEU A 49 -10.08 10.47 25.63
N ALA A 50 -10.98 9.64 26.19
CA ALA A 50 -11.05 8.23 25.86
C ALA A 50 -11.40 8.01 24.39
N ARG A 51 -12.37 8.77 23.84
CA ARG A 51 -12.73 8.71 22.42
C ARG A 51 -11.56 9.08 21.51
N ILE A 52 -10.91 10.22 21.77
CA ILE A 52 -9.74 10.67 21.01
C ILE A 52 -8.66 9.58 21.04
N ARG A 53 -8.36 9.02 22.22
CA ARG A 53 -7.38 7.94 22.35
C ARG A 53 -7.78 6.71 21.51
N THR A 54 -9.03 6.27 21.57
CA THR A 54 -9.48 5.11 20.79
C THR A 54 -9.47 5.35 19.28
N GLU A 55 -9.75 6.57 18.84
CA GLU A 55 -9.69 6.97 17.43
C GLU A 55 -8.23 7.01 16.96
N SER A 56 -7.34 7.67 17.71
CA SER A 56 -5.90 7.70 17.39
C SER A 56 -5.28 6.31 17.34
N PHE A 57 -5.65 5.39 18.26
CA PHE A 57 -5.19 4.01 18.18
C PHE A 57 -5.67 3.32 16.90
N LYS A 58 -6.94 3.48 16.51
CA LYS A 58 -7.46 2.88 15.26
C LYS A 58 -6.70 3.39 14.04
N ASP A 59 -6.39 4.68 14.00
CA ASP A 59 -5.63 5.29 12.90
C ASP A 59 -4.19 4.76 12.84
N GLU A 60 -3.54 4.59 13.99
CA GLU A 60 -2.18 4.04 14.06
C GLU A 60 -2.12 2.57 13.59
N TYR A 61 -3.06 1.73 14.04
CA TYR A 61 -3.12 0.32 13.60
C TYR A 61 -3.42 0.21 12.10
N HIS A 62 -4.33 1.04 11.58
CA HIS A 62 -4.64 1.05 10.15
C HIS A 62 -3.43 1.52 9.32
N SER A 63 -2.69 2.54 9.79
CA SER A 63 -1.50 3.06 9.12
C SER A 63 -0.38 2.02 9.09
N LYS A 64 -0.09 1.37 10.23
CA LYS A 64 0.92 0.30 10.30
C LYS A 64 0.57 -0.90 9.42
N GLY A 65 -0.68 -1.35 9.43
CA GLY A 65 -1.12 -2.46 8.58
C GLY A 65 -1.04 -2.14 7.08
N LEU A 66 -1.29 -0.88 6.70
CA LEU A 66 -1.15 -0.43 5.32
C LEU A 66 0.34 -0.36 4.90
N GLU A 67 1.21 0.19 5.74
CA GLU A 67 2.66 0.23 5.48
C GLU A 67 3.24 -1.17 5.33
N GLU A 68 2.95 -2.09 6.25
CA GLU A 68 3.39 -3.49 6.18
C GLU A 68 2.88 -4.18 4.90
N GLY A 69 1.60 -3.96 4.54
CA GLY A 69 1.02 -4.51 3.32
C GLY A 69 1.70 -4.02 2.04
N ILE A 70 2.03 -2.72 1.98
CA ILE A 70 2.76 -2.12 0.85
C ILE A 70 4.19 -2.67 0.79
N GLU A 71 4.89 -2.75 1.91
CA GLU A 71 6.26 -3.25 1.96
C GLU A 71 6.35 -4.71 1.49
N ILE A 72 5.46 -5.57 1.99
CA ILE A 72 5.36 -6.97 1.57
C ILE A 72 5.05 -7.07 0.07
N GLY A 73 4.07 -6.30 -0.40
CA GLY A 73 3.67 -6.29 -1.81
C GLY A 73 4.80 -5.87 -2.75
N ILE A 74 5.52 -4.80 -2.41
CA ILE A 74 6.67 -4.31 -3.19
C ILE A 74 7.78 -5.36 -3.20
N LYS A 75 8.15 -5.92 -2.04
CA LYS A 75 9.24 -6.89 -1.93
C LYS A 75 8.95 -8.15 -2.76
N GLN A 76 7.74 -8.70 -2.64
CA GLN A 76 7.33 -9.87 -3.43
C GLN A 76 7.27 -9.56 -4.93
N GLY A 77 6.78 -8.37 -5.31
CA GLY A 77 6.72 -7.94 -6.71
C GLY A 77 8.10 -7.81 -7.34
N ILE A 78 9.04 -7.17 -6.65
CA ILE A 78 10.43 -7.02 -7.10
C ILE A 78 11.12 -8.38 -7.22
N GLU A 79 11.01 -9.24 -6.21
CA GLU A 79 11.66 -10.56 -6.23
C GLU A 79 11.16 -11.43 -7.38
N LYS A 80 9.84 -11.49 -7.57
CA LYS A 80 9.23 -12.24 -8.67
C LYS A 80 9.62 -11.65 -10.03
N GLY A 81 9.52 -10.34 -10.19
CA GLY A 81 9.89 -9.66 -11.43
C GLY A 81 11.37 -9.82 -11.79
N MET A 82 12.26 -9.74 -10.80
CA MET A 82 13.70 -9.92 -11.00
C MET A 82 14.02 -11.36 -11.41
N LYS A 83 13.40 -12.36 -10.76
CA LYS A 83 13.59 -13.78 -11.09
C LYS A 83 13.09 -14.10 -12.51
N GLU A 84 11.90 -13.63 -12.86
CA GLU A 84 11.34 -13.80 -14.21
C GLU A 84 12.17 -13.08 -15.27
N GLY A 85 12.63 -11.86 -14.99
CA GLY A 85 13.49 -11.09 -15.89
C GLY A 85 14.83 -11.76 -16.12
N LEU A 86 15.47 -12.29 -15.07
CA LEU A 86 16.74 -12.99 -15.17
C LEU A 86 16.60 -14.30 -15.98
N GLU A 87 15.54 -15.07 -15.77
CA GLU A 87 15.29 -16.29 -16.53
C GLU A 87 14.99 -16.01 -18.01
N LYS A 88 14.20 -14.96 -18.31
CA LYS A 88 13.99 -14.50 -19.69
C LYS A 88 15.30 -14.08 -20.34
N GLY A 89 16.10 -13.25 -19.66
CA GLY A 89 17.39 -12.80 -20.16
C GLY A 89 18.36 -13.94 -20.46
N LYS A 90 18.44 -14.96 -19.59
CA LYS A 90 19.23 -16.17 -19.87
C LYS A 90 18.78 -16.88 -21.14
N ARG A 91 17.46 -17.01 -21.34
CA ARG A 91 16.89 -17.65 -22.54
C ARG A 91 17.16 -16.85 -23.80
N ASP A 92 17.02 -15.53 -23.74
CA ASP A 92 17.32 -14.65 -24.87
C ASP A 92 18.80 -14.76 -25.29
N ILE A 93 19.74 -14.86 -24.33
CA ILE A 93 21.16 -15.12 -24.63
C ILE A 93 21.35 -16.44 -25.38
N TYR A 94 20.68 -17.53 -24.96
CA TYR A 94 20.77 -18.80 -25.68
C TYR A 94 20.21 -18.70 -27.11
N ILE A 95 19.11 -17.96 -27.28
CA ILE A 95 18.52 -17.72 -28.59
C ILE A 95 19.51 -16.98 -29.49
N GLU A 96 20.13 -15.89 -29.00
CA GLU A 96 21.13 -15.15 -29.79
C GLU A 96 22.35 -16.01 -30.14
N MET A 97 22.85 -16.83 -29.21
CA MET A 97 23.98 -17.73 -29.46
C MET A 97 23.66 -18.76 -30.55
N ILE A 98 22.48 -19.38 -30.49
CA ILE A 98 22.06 -20.39 -31.45
C ILE A 98 21.76 -19.75 -32.81
N ASN A 99 21.04 -18.63 -32.84
CA ASN A 99 20.80 -17.86 -34.05
C ASN A 99 22.13 -17.42 -34.69
N GLY A 100 23.12 -17.02 -33.89
CA GLY A 100 24.44 -16.63 -34.37
C GLY A 100 25.24 -17.78 -34.99
N ARG A 101 25.16 -18.99 -34.40
CA ARG A 101 25.91 -20.17 -34.89
C ARG A 101 25.25 -20.86 -36.07
N TYR A 102 23.94 -21.10 -35.97
CA TYR A 102 23.21 -21.95 -36.92
C TYR A 102 22.32 -21.15 -37.87
N HIS A 103 22.17 -19.84 -37.67
CA HIS A 103 21.30 -18.97 -38.47
C HIS A 103 19.84 -19.46 -38.54
N GLN A 104 19.36 -20.11 -37.48
CA GLN A 104 18.01 -20.66 -37.39
C GLN A 104 17.28 -20.15 -36.14
N GLU A 105 16.02 -19.75 -36.33
CA GLU A 105 15.13 -19.33 -35.26
C GLU A 105 14.83 -20.47 -34.28
N CYS A 106 15.15 -20.26 -33.01
CA CYS A 106 15.04 -21.29 -31.97
C CYS A 106 14.20 -20.89 -30.76
N ARG A 107 13.53 -19.72 -30.80
CA ARG A 107 12.77 -19.15 -29.67
C ARG A 107 11.74 -20.13 -29.10
N GLU A 108 10.85 -20.67 -29.93
CA GLU A 108 9.81 -21.62 -29.50
C GLU A 108 10.40 -22.89 -28.86
N TRP A 109 11.56 -23.32 -29.35
CA TRP A 109 12.24 -24.48 -28.80
C TRP A 109 12.83 -24.17 -27.42
N ILE A 110 13.56 -23.06 -27.27
CA ILE A 110 14.18 -22.65 -26.00
C ILE A 110 13.14 -22.36 -24.91
N GLU A 111 11.99 -21.79 -25.27
CA GLU A 111 10.88 -21.54 -24.32
C GLU A 111 10.30 -22.82 -23.73
N GLY A 112 10.33 -23.93 -24.48
CA GLY A 112 9.88 -25.25 -24.04
C GLY A 112 10.90 -26.06 -23.23
N LEU A 113 12.14 -25.58 -23.09
CA LEU A 113 13.22 -26.32 -22.41
C LEU A 113 13.19 -26.11 -20.89
N SER A 114 13.50 -27.18 -20.17
CA SER A 114 13.76 -27.13 -18.72
C SER A 114 15.13 -26.51 -18.41
N GLU A 115 15.33 -26.01 -17.18
CA GLU A 115 16.65 -25.49 -16.74
C GLU A 115 17.80 -26.50 -16.93
N LYS A 116 17.53 -27.80 -16.79
CA LYS A 116 18.52 -28.85 -17.00
C LYS A 116 18.96 -28.92 -18.46
N GLN A 117 18.01 -28.84 -19.39
CA GLN A 117 18.27 -28.84 -20.83
C GLN A 117 18.98 -27.56 -21.27
N LEU A 118 18.62 -26.40 -20.70
CA LEU A 118 19.34 -25.14 -20.93
C LEU A 118 20.82 -25.23 -20.55
N LYS A 119 21.16 -25.92 -19.44
CA LYS A 119 22.57 -26.15 -19.08
C LYS A 119 23.31 -27.03 -20.08
N LEU A 120 22.63 -27.99 -20.70
CA LEU A 120 23.21 -28.86 -21.73
C LEU A 120 23.50 -28.10 -23.02
N ILE A 121 22.80 -26.99 -23.30
CA ILE A 121 23.07 -26.13 -24.46
C ILE A 121 24.52 -25.64 -24.41
N ASN A 122 24.96 -25.05 -23.30
CA ASN A 122 26.34 -24.56 -23.15
C ASN A 122 27.40 -25.64 -23.40
N LYS A 123 27.08 -26.89 -23.08
CA LYS A 123 28.00 -28.01 -23.28
C LYS A 123 28.08 -28.43 -24.75
N TYR A 124 26.92 -28.66 -25.37
CA TYR A 124 26.85 -29.28 -26.70
C TYR A 124 26.84 -28.29 -27.86
N ILE A 125 26.59 -26.99 -27.60
CA ILE A 125 26.51 -25.98 -28.66
C ILE A 125 27.83 -25.89 -29.43
N PHE A 126 28.97 -26.22 -28.81
CA PHE A 126 30.27 -26.21 -29.47
C PHE A 126 30.68 -27.54 -30.11
N GLU A 127 30.03 -28.64 -29.73
CA GLU A 127 30.37 -29.99 -30.19
C GLU A 127 29.73 -30.35 -31.53
N GLU A 128 28.61 -29.71 -31.89
CA GLU A 128 27.81 -30.05 -33.07
C GLU A 128 27.73 -28.91 -34.08
N ASP A 129 27.98 -29.22 -35.35
CA ASP A 129 27.92 -28.24 -36.44
C ASP A 129 26.54 -28.13 -37.09
N GLU A 130 25.67 -29.13 -36.90
CA GLU A 130 24.33 -29.17 -37.47
C GLU A 130 23.24 -29.03 -36.41
N PHE A 131 22.33 -28.05 -36.58
CA PHE A 131 21.33 -27.69 -35.58
C PHE A 131 20.37 -28.84 -35.22
N GLU A 132 19.97 -29.64 -36.20
CA GLU A 132 19.04 -30.77 -35.99
C GLU A 132 19.67 -31.93 -35.20
N VAL A 133 21.00 -32.11 -35.30
CA VAL A 133 21.74 -33.08 -34.49
C VAL A 133 21.90 -32.55 -33.07
N PHE A 134 22.22 -31.26 -32.93
CA PHE A 134 22.30 -30.55 -31.66
C PHE A 134 20.97 -30.63 -30.88
N LYS A 135 19.84 -30.32 -31.52
CA LYS A 135 18.50 -30.37 -30.91
C LYS A 135 18.13 -31.76 -30.39
N ARG A 136 18.54 -32.82 -31.10
CA ARG A 136 18.32 -34.22 -30.68
C ARG A 136 19.14 -34.61 -29.45
N LYS A 137 20.38 -34.12 -29.33
CA LYS A 137 21.23 -34.35 -28.14
C LYS A 137 20.77 -33.61 -26.89
N ASN A 138 19.99 -32.54 -27.07
CA ASN A 138 19.50 -31.70 -25.98
C ASN A 138 18.09 -32.09 -25.47
N ARG A 139 17.43 -33.07 -26.10
CA ARG A 139 16.16 -33.66 -25.63
C ARG A 139 16.36 -34.48 -24.35
#